data_AF-A0A352XAF1-F1
#
_entry.id   AF-A0A352XAF1-F1
#
_cell.length_a   1.000
_cell.length_b   1.000
_cell.length_c   1.000
_cell.angle_alpha   90.00
_cell.angle_beta   90.00
_cell.angle_gamma   90.00
#
_symmetry.space_group_name_H-M   'P 1'
#
loop_
_entity.id
_entity.type
_entity.pdbx_description
1 polymer ?
#
loop_
_entity_poly.entity_id
_entity_poly.type
_entity_poly.pdbx_seq_one_letter_code
_entity_poly.pdbx_strand_id
1 'polypeptide(L)' 'MRVFVLDKNLKPLNLIHPARARELLQKGRAKVYRSYPFTIVLQVI' A
#
# COMPACT_ATOMS: atom_id res chain seq x y z
N MET A 1 7.28 1.77 -12.43
CA MET A 1 6.04 2.25 -11.78
C MET A 1 6.20 2.10 -10.26
N ARG A 2 5.82 3.11 -9.46
CA ARG A 2 5.95 3.07 -7.99
C ARG A 2 4.56 3.15 -7.36
N VAL A 3 4.37 2.49 -6.22
CA VAL A 3 3.09 2.46 -5.47
C VAL A 3 3.24 3.29 -4.20
N PHE A 4 2.27 4.16 -3.93
CA PHE A 4 2.22 4.93 -2.68
C PHE A 4 1.74 4.03 -1.54
N VAL A 5 2.40 4.14 -0.40
CA VAL A 5 2.05 3.39 0.81
C VAL A 5 1.71 4.39 1.90
N LEU A 6 0.57 4.20 2.54
CA LEU A 6 0.13 4.93 3.71
C LEU A 6 0.19 4.03 4.94
N ASP A 7 0.50 4.61 6.10
CA ASP A 7 0.30 3.99 7.41
C ASP A 7 -1.21 4.00 7.77
N LYS A 8 -1.61 3.29 8.84
CA LYS A 8 -2.95 3.34 9.44
C LYS A 8 -3.41 4.77 9.75
N ASN A 9 -2.47 5.66 10.09
CA ASN A 9 -2.75 7.07 10.34
C ASN A 9 -2.79 7.94 9.07
N LEU A 10 -2.90 7.32 7.88
CA LEU A 10 -2.85 7.97 6.57
C LEU A 10 -1.59 8.80 6.31
N LYS A 11 -0.51 8.52 7.06
CA LYS A 11 0.78 9.16 6.85
C LYS A 11 1.50 8.48 5.69
N PRO A 12 2.01 9.24 4.71
CA PRO A 12 2.82 8.65 3.65
C PRO A 12 4.08 8.02 4.23
N LEU A 13 4.30 6.77 3.84
CA LEU A 13 5.55 6.06 4.08
C LEU A 13 6.40 6.12 2.80
N ASN A 14 7.16 5.06 2.53
CA ASN A 14 7.98 4.96 1.34
C ASN A 14 7.18 4.47 0.13
N LEU A 15 7.63 4.91 -1.05
CA LEU A 15 7.22 4.34 -2.33
C LEU A 15 7.79 2.93 -2.46
N ILE A 16 6.96 1.96 -2.84
CA ILE A 16 7.38 0.58 -3.03
C ILE A 16 7.22 0.11 -4.47
N HIS A 17 7.93 -0.97 -4.81
CA HIS A 17 7.77 -1.63 -6.09
C HIS A 17 6.38 -2.33 -6.14
N PRO A 18 5.68 -2.33 -7.30
CA PRO A 18 4.35 -2.93 -7.45
C PRO A 18 4.31 -4.43 -7.11
N ALA A 19 5.43 -5.14 -7.28
CA ALA A 19 5.56 -6.55 -6.85
C ALA A 19 5.33 -6.68 -5.33
N ARG A 20 5.98 -5.82 -4.54
CA ARG A 20 5.85 -5.83 -3.07
C ARG A 20 4.45 -5.39 -2.62
N ALA A 21 3.86 -4.41 -3.32
CA ALA A 21 2.48 -4.00 -3.06
C ALA A 21 1.49 -5.17 -3.24
N ARG A 22 1.65 -5.95 -4.32
CA ARG A 22 0.83 -7.14 -4.57
C ARG A 22 1.02 -8.22 -3.50
N GLU A 23 2.24 -8.49 -3.08
CA GLU A 23 2.51 -9.44 -1.99
C GLU A 23 1.81 -9.03 -0.68
N LEU A 24 1.83 -7.73 -0.34
CA LEU A 24 1.18 -7.23 0.87
C LEU A 24 -0.36 -7.35 0.79
N LEU A 25 -0.94 -7.07 -0.38
CA LEU A 25 -2.36 -7.23 -0.63
C LEU A 25 -2.77 -8.71 -0.58
N GLN A 26 -2.01 -9.62 -1.20
CA GLN A 26 -2.27 -11.06 -1.16
C GLN A 26 -2.17 -11.65 0.24
N LYS A 27 -1.23 -11.14 1.06
CA LYS A 27 -1.07 -11.55 2.46
C LYS A 27 -2.12 -10.91 3.40
N GLY A 28 -3.03 -10.08 2.89
CA GLY A 28 -4.03 -9.38 3.70
C GLY A 28 -3.43 -8.33 4.66
N ARG A 29 -2.18 -7.92 4.45
CA ARG A 29 -1.44 -6.95 5.29
C ARG A 29 -1.60 -5.50 4.83
N ALA A 30 -2.27 -5.29 3.70
CA ALA A 30 -2.58 -3.98 3.15
C ALA A 30 -3.95 -4.01 2.48
N LYS A 31 -4.54 -2.83 2.31
CA LYS A 31 -5.74 -2.61 1.50
C LYS A 31 -5.50 -1.52 0.48
N VAL A 32 -6.26 -1.55 -0.61
CA VAL A 32 -6.25 -0.47 -1.60
C VAL A 32 -6.95 0.75 -0.99
N TYR A 33 -6.27 1.89 -1.02
CA TYR A 33 -6.80 3.17 -0.54
C TYR A 33 -7.37 4.02 -1.70
N ARG A 34 -6.62 4.11 -2.81
CA ARG A 34 -7.00 4.88 -4.00
C ARG A 34 -6.44 4.26 -5.27
N SER A 35 -7.20 4.30 -6.36
CA SER A 35 -6.83 3.70 -7.65
C SER A 35 -5.85 4.53 -8.48
N TYR A 36 -5.94 5.88 -8.44
CA TYR A 36 -4.97 6.77 -9.08
C TYR A 36 -4.70 8.05 -8.26
N PRO A 37 -3.42 8.36 -7.94
CA PRO A 37 -2.27 7.46 -8.07
C PRO A 37 -2.47 6.21 -7.20
N PHE A 38 -2.02 5.05 -7.68
CA PHE A 38 -2.28 3.77 -7.00
C PHE A 38 -1.63 3.78 -5.61
N THR A 39 -2.49 3.73 -4.59
CA THR A 39 -2.13 3.91 -3.19
C THR A 39 -2.69 2.77 -2.36
N ILE A 40 -1.84 2.15 -1.56
CA ILE A 40 -2.23 1.14 -0.58
C ILE A 40 -2.04 1.67 0.84
N VAL A 41 -2.87 1.24 1.77
CA VAL A 41 -2.72 1.50 3.20
C VAL A 41 -2.34 0.21 3.92
N LEU A 42 -1.37 0.28 4.82
CA LEU A 42 -1.01 -0.85 5.67
C LEU A 42 -2.13 -1.14 6.65
N GLN A 43 -2.58 -2.39 6.65
CA GLN A 43 -3.52 -2.92 7.63
C GLN A 43 -2.76 -3.93 8.46
N VAL A 44 -2.23 -3.49 9.60
CA VAL A 44 -1.79 -4.44 10.64
C VAL A 44 -3.05 -5.10 11.17
N ILE A 45 -3.19 -6.40 10.91
CA ILE A 45 -4.17 -7.28 11.56
C ILE A 45 -3.85 -7.30 13.06
#